data_AF-A0A7X3YV12-F1
#
_entry.id   AF-A0A7X3YV12-F1
#
_cell.length_a   1.000
_cell.length_b   1.000
_cell.length_c   1.000
_cell.angle_alpha   90.00
_cell.angle_beta   90.00
_cell.angle_gamma   90.00
#
_symmetry.space_group_name_H-M   'P 1'
#
loop_
_entity.id
_entity.type
_entity.pdbx_description
1 polymer ?
#
loop_
_entity_poly.entity_id
_entity_poly.type
_entity_poly.pdbx_seq_one_letter_code
_entity_poly.pdbx_strand_id
1 'polypeptide(L)'
;MLDGGIWFYVVILVIPCLLCGGASRVTAQDGAPAAGEAGLGHWMTGAPAPTARTEVAVAALDGLIYVVGGFEQSSSWRSLQSSASTKVEVYDPVTNRWSSRPDLPMGLHHAGAAVLDGALYVVGGFTVSDDTLWNPSDRVFRFTPADEAWTERAPLPTARGGLAVTTLQGKLYAVSGYDGQRNPAAVEVYEPARDQWTAAAPLPTPRDHLAAVVINETLYAIGGRVRLNYLENLSTVEAYDAASNQWISKADMPTPRSGIAAGVLNEWIYVFGGESGEGTFHQNERYNARLNRWQMMAPMPTARHGLGAAAVAGHIYVLSGGPQPGGSYSRLNEIFIPPSPPRSMRSGRTPAAHIGSIMALLATFHEAGALPPGSSREADRLIHALIQSQSLFLNNRDPVVRDIFVSALSDKFGAKKAATLSQAFAVTGWTSETLEALVDHTAPRAMGDEPRLENLLREYNVTAADWAYVEQVFAKARGELLKQGKHVHRVFAAQRASMPGAGQGMP
;
A
#
# COMPACT_ATOMS: atom_id res chain seq x y z
N MET A 1 -10.92 31.03 56.31
CA MET A 1 -9.93 30.40 55.42
C MET A 1 -10.72 29.58 54.41
N LEU A 2 -10.94 30.17 53.25
CA LEU A 2 -11.61 29.60 52.08
C LEU A 2 -10.62 29.81 50.94
N ASP A 3 -9.99 28.74 50.46
CA ASP A 3 -9.22 28.71 49.22
C ASP A 3 -9.91 27.65 48.34
N GLY A 4 -10.31 27.85 47.09
CA GLY A 4 -9.82 28.81 46.10
C GLY A 4 -9.29 28.06 44.88
N GLY A 5 -10.13 27.22 44.23
CA GLY A 5 -9.78 26.49 43.01
C GLY A 5 -10.63 26.93 41.84
N ILE A 6 -10.09 27.82 41.00
CA ILE A 6 -10.73 28.32 39.78
C ILE A 6 -10.29 27.42 38.61
N TRP A 7 -11.26 26.76 37.97
CA TRP A 7 -11.07 26.04 36.71
C TRP A 7 -11.30 27.01 35.55
N PHE A 8 -10.31 27.19 34.68
CA PHE A 8 -10.44 27.97 33.45
C PHE A 8 -11.13 27.13 32.36
N TYR A 9 -12.37 27.48 32.02
CA TYR A 9 -13.00 27.12 30.75
C TYR A 9 -12.55 28.14 29.70
N VAL A 10 -11.81 27.70 28.69
CA VAL A 10 -11.53 28.53 27.49
C VAL A 10 -12.61 28.22 26.45
N VAL A 11 -13.63 29.07 26.39
CA VAL A 11 -14.58 29.13 25.28
C VAL A 11 -13.96 30.04 24.22
N ILE A 12 -13.46 29.48 23.11
CA ILE A 12 -13.06 30.27 21.94
C ILE A 12 -14.32 30.57 21.12
N LEU A 13 -14.87 31.77 21.33
CA LEU A 13 -15.86 32.40 20.46
C LEU A 13 -15.16 32.94 19.21
N VAL A 14 -15.37 32.29 18.06
CA VAL A 14 -14.99 32.87 16.76
C VAL A 14 -16.14 33.73 16.27
N ILE A 15 -15.94 35.06 16.28
CA ILE A 15 -16.84 36.05 15.69
C ILE A 15 -16.55 36.12 14.18
N PRO A 16 -17.54 35.97 13.28
CA PRO A 16 -17.32 36.15 11.85
C PRO A 16 -17.32 37.64 11.51
N CYS A 17 -16.17 38.14 11.04
CA CYS A 17 -16.09 39.48 10.46
C CYS A 17 -16.59 39.42 9.01
N LEU A 18 -17.84 39.85 8.80
CA LEU A 18 -18.36 40.24 7.49
C LEU A 18 -17.86 41.65 7.16
N LEU A 19 -17.23 41.84 6.00
CA LEU A 19 -17.59 42.85 4.99
C LEU A 19 -16.63 42.85 3.77
N CYS A 20 -17.25 42.57 2.62
CA CYS A 20 -17.05 43.10 1.26
C CYS A 20 -15.68 43.11 0.56
N GLY A 21 -15.64 42.42 -0.60
CA GLY A 21 -14.96 42.96 -1.78
C GLY A 21 -14.47 41.93 -2.81
N GLY A 22 -15.22 41.73 -3.90
CA GLY A 22 -14.67 41.26 -5.18
C GLY A 22 -14.98 39.81 -5.57
N ALA A 23 -16.12 39.61 -6.22
CA ALA A 23 -16.38 38.37 -6.96
C ALA A 23 -15.58 38.37 -8.27
N SER A 24 -14.58 37.49 -8.36
CA SER A 24 -13.99 37.10 -9.65
C SER A 24 -14.34 35.64 -9.89
N ARG A 25 -15.28 35.39 -10.81
CA ARG A 25 -15.55 34.07 -11.38
C ARG A 25 -14.28 33.61 -12.10
N VAL A 26 -13.57 32.65 -11.54
CA VAL A 26 -12.59 31.86 -12.29
C VAL A 26 -13.37 30.76 -12.98
N THR A 27 -13.59 30.94 -14.28
CA THR A 27 -14.03 29.86 -15.17
C THR A 27 -12.94 28.78 -15.20
N ALA A 28 -13.31 27.54 -14.90
CA ALA A 28 -12.45 26.38 -15.11
C ALA A 28 -12.03 26.35 -16.58
N GLN A 29 -10.75 26.55 -16.84
CA GLN A 29 -10.16 26.39 -18.16
C GLN A 29 -9.44 25.05 -18.14
N ASP A 30 -9.94 24.11 -18.93
CA ASP A 30 -9.29 22.82 -19.19
C ASP A 30 -7.90 23.07 -19.80
N GLY A 31 -6.89 23.10 -18.95
CA GLY A 31 -5.48 23.16 -19.34
C GLY A 31 -4.90 21.76 -19.34
N ALA A 32 -4.40 21.30 -20.48
CA ALA A 32 -3.57 20.11 -20.56
C ALA A 32 -2.35 20.25 -19.60
N PRO A 33 -1.94 19.17 -18.90
CA PRO A 33 -0.91 19.25 -17.87
C PRO A 33 0.44 19.68 -18.45
N ALA A 34 1.15 20.53 -17.70
CA ALA A 34 2.48 20.99 -18.03
C ALA A 34 3.47 19.80 -18.05
N ALA A 35 4.47 19.89 -18.93
CA ALA A 35 5.40 18.80 -19.27
C ALA A 35 6.31 18.27 -18.13
N GLY A 36 6.11 18.69 -16.88
CA GLY A 36 6.79 18.17 -15.68
C GLY A 36 6.04 17.08 -14.90
N GLU A 37 4.78 16.78 -15.25
CA GLU A 37 3.93 15.81 -14.54
C GLU A 37 3.93 14.40 -15.14
N ALA A 38 4.62 14.19 -16.26
CA ALA A 38 4.67 12.92 -16.99
C ALA A 38 5.50 11.86 -16.25
N GLY A 39 4.96 11.32 -15.15
CA GLY A 39 5.61 10.28 -14.35
C GLY A 39 5.09 10.15 -12.92
N LEU A 40 4.27 11.07 -12.44
CA LEU A 40 3.80 11.10 -11.04
C LEU A 40 2.35 10.58 -10.87
N GLY A 41 1.72 10.11 -11.94
CA GLY A 41 0.30 9.75 -11.94
C GLY A 41 -0.59 10.98 -12.18
N HIS A 42 -1.90 10.77 -12.20
CA HIS A 42 -2.88 11.84 -12.39
C HIS A 42 -4.16 11.55 -11.60
N TRP A 43 -4.99 12.58 -11.44
CA TRP A 43 -6.23 12.51 -10.67
C TRP A 43 -7.45 12.64 -11.57
N MET A 44 -8.52 11.96 -11.17
CA MET A 44 -9.86 12.10 -11.73
C MET A 44 -10.87 12.34 -10.60
N THR A 45 -12.04 12.87 -10.92
CA THR A 45 -13.13 13.05 -9.97
C THR A 45 -14.23 12.03 -10.24
N GLY A 46 -14.58 11.25 -9.21
CA GLY A 46 -15.75 10.37 -9.22
C GLY A 46 -17.01 11.10 -8.78
N ALA A 47 -18.16 10.43 -8.89
CA ALA A 47 -19.42 10.96 -8.37
C ALA A 47 -19.27 11.28 -6.87
N PRO A 48 -19.78 12.42 -6.39
CA PRO A 48 -19.66 12.80 -4.99
C PRO A 48 -20.49 11.86 -4.11
N ALA A 49 -20.00 11.59 -2.90
CA ALA A 49 -20.75 10.84 -1.89
C ALA A 49 -22.10 11.51 -1.59
N PRO A 50 -23.16 10.75 -1.27
CA PRO A 50 -24.46 11.34 -0.94
C PRO A 50 -24.39 12.28 0.27
N THR A 51 -23.60 11.92 1.29
CA THR A 51 -23.43 12.72 2.53
C THR A 51 -22.03 13.28 2.70
N ALA A 52 -21.94 14.49 3.27
CA ALA A 52 -20.67 15.15 3.57
C ALA A 52 -20.16 14.63 4.92
N ARG A 53 -19.02 13.93 4.90
CA ARG A 53 -18.47 13.27 6.10
C ARG A 53 -16.96 13.47 6.25
N THR A 54 -16.48 13.38 7.48
CA THR A 54 -15.04 13.27 7.84
C THR A 54 -14.86 12.16 8.87
N GLU A 55 -13.63 11.76 9.14
CA GLU A 55 -13.27 10.71 10.11
C GLU A 55 -13.97 9.37 9.84
N VAL A 56 -14.12 9.07 8.55
CA VAL A 56 -14.81 7.89 8.02
C VAL A 56 -13.92 6.66 8.04
N ALA A 57 -14.52 5.48 8.17
CA ALA A 57 -13.85 4.22 7.94
C ALA A 57 -14.11 3.76 6.50
N VAL A 58 -13.08 3.29 5.78
CA VAL A 58 -13.19 2.88 4.37
C VAL A 58 -12.52 1.53 4.13
N ALA A 59 -13.18 0.67 3.35
CA ALA A 59 -12.60 -0.57 2.86
C ALA A 59 -13.19 -0.99 1.49
N ALA A 60 -12.41 -1.74 0.72
CA ALA A 60 -12.86 -2.33 -0.55
C ALA A 60 -13.29 -3.78 -0.36
N LEU A 61 -14.50 -4.12 -0.82
CA LEU A 61 -15.08 -5.46 -0.78
C LEU A 61 -15.76 -5.75 -2.12
N ASP A 62 -15.40 -6.87 -2.77
CA ASP A 62 -15.99 -7.33 -4.03
C ASP A 62 -16.01 -6.28 -5.16
N GLY A 63 -14.96 -5.46 -5.23
CA GLY A 63 -14.84 -4.39 -6.23
C GLY A 63 -15.66 -3.14 -5.93
N LEU A 64 -16.36 -3.11 -4.80
CA LEU A 64 -17.08 -1.93 -4.28
C LEU A 64 -16.31 -1.29 -3.14
N ILE A 65 -16.59 -0.01 -2.87
CA ILE A 65 -15.92 0.76 -1.83
C ILE A 65 -16.93 1.21 -0.80
N TYR A 66 -16.77 0.73 0.43
CA TYR A 66 -17.65 1.02 1.55
C TYR A 66 -17.10 2.21 2.33
N VAL A 67 -17.92 3.22 2.56
CA VAL A 67 -17.64 4.40 3.40
C VAL A 67 -18.59 4.41 4.58
N VAL A 68 -18.04 4.21 5.77
CA VAL A 68 -18.79 3.81 6.96
C VAL A 68 -18.56 4.77 8.11
N GLY A 69 -19.66 5.15 8.77
CA GLY A 69 -19.63 6.01 9.95
C GLY A 69 -19.03 7.39 9.67
N GLY A 70 -18.23 7.89 10.61
CA GLY A 70 -17.60 9.21 10.56
C GLY A 70 -18.49 10.30 11.13
N PHE A 71 -17.98 11.53 11.14
CA PHE A 71 -18.77 12.71 11.46
C PHE A 71 -19.55 13.22 10.26
N GLU A 72 -20.82 13.51 10.44
CA GLU A 72 -21.71 14.11 9.44
C GLU A 72 -22.01 15.57 9.77
N GLN A 73 -22.10 16.42 8.75
CA GLN A 73 -22.45 17.82 8.94
C GLN A 73 -23.91 17.96 9.42
N SER A 74 -24.10 18.40 10.68
CA SER A 74 -25.43 18.73 11.18
C SER A 74 -26.00 19.97 10.47
N SER A 75 -27.26 19.90 10.04
CA SER A 75 -28.00 21.03 9.47
C SER A 75 -28.54 21.99 10.53
N SER A 76 -28.35 21.70 11.82
CA SER A 76 -28.81 22.52 12.93
C SER A 76 -27.63 23.01 13.79
N TRP A 77 -27.56 24.32 14.00
CA TRP A 77 -26.55 24.93 14.89
C TRP A 77 -26.77 24.58 16.37
N ARG A 78 -27.91 23.94 16.72
CA ARG A 78 -28.32 23.62 18.09
C ARG A 78 -27.96 22.21 18.57
N SER A 79 -27.41 21.32 17.74
CA SER A 79 -26.93 20.01 18.20
C SER A 79 -25.46 19.79 17.83
N LEU A 80 -24.57 20.16 18.74
CA LEU A 80 -23.19 19.66 18.78
C LEU A 80 -23.13 18.16 19.19
N GLN A 81 -24.29 17.55 19.49
CA GLN A 81 -24.46 16.19 20.02
C GLN A 81 -24.83 15.12 18.98
N SER A 82 -25.06 15.47 17.70
CA SER A 82 -25.53 14.50 16.68
C SER A 82 -24.61 14.44 15.46
N SER A 83 -23.33 14.18 15.69
CA SER A 83 -22.32 14.19 14.62
C SER A 83 -21.88 12.79 14.20
N ALA A 84 -21.85 11.80 15.09
CA ALA A 84 -21.40 10.45 14.74
C ALA A 84 -22.45 9.72 13.88
N SER A 85 -22.14 9.50 12.61
CA SER A 85 -23.03 8.91 11.62
C SER A 85 -23.09 7.39 11.76
N THR A 86 -24.28 6.81 11.52
CA THR A 86 -24.47 5.37 11.34
C THR A 86 -24.37 4.97 9.86
N LYS A 87 -24.23 5.93 8.94
CA LYS A 87 -24.43 5.67 7.51
C LYS A 87 -23.37 4.76 6.92
N VAL A 88 -23.84 3.86 6.05
CA VAL A 88 -23.01 3.00 5.20
C VAL A 88 -23.35 3.31 3.75
N GLU A 89 -22.42 3.96 3.07
CA GLU A 89 -22.56 4.32 1.65
C GLU A 89 -21.52 3.56 0.83
N VAL A 90 -21.95 3.02 -0.30
CA VAL A 90 -21.12 2.16 -1.14
C VAL A 90 -21.00 2.79 -2.51
N TYR A 91 -19.77 3.04 -2.92
CA TYR A 91 -19.42 3.50 -4.26
C TYR A 91 -19.10 2.32 -5.16
N ASP A 92 -19.70 2.32 -6.35
CA ASP A 92 -19.40 1.40 -7.44
C ASP A 92 -18.51 2.11 -8.48
N PRO A 93 -17.22 1.75 -8.56
CA PRO A 93 -16.30 2.28 -9.55
C PRO A 93 -16.69 2.04 -11.02
N VAL A 94 -17.42 0.96 -11.31
CA VAL A 94 -17.80 0.58 -12.68
C VAL A 94 -18.92 1.48 -13.18
N THR A 95 -19.93 1.71 -12.35
CA THR A 95 -21.09 2.54 -12.72
C THR A 95 -20.95 4.01 -12.34
N ASN A 96 -19.92 4.37 -11.57
CA ASN A 96 -19.71 5.71 -11.01
C ASN A 96 -20.93 6.19 -10.21
N ARG A 97 -21.49 5.31 -9.37
CA ARG A 97 -22.71 5.57 -8.61
C ARG A 97 -22.56 5.14 -7.16
N TRP A 98 -23.35 5.79 -6.32
CA TRP A 98 -23.47 5.48 -4.90
C TRP A 98 -24.78 4.75 -4.62
N SER A 99 -24.74 3.87 -3.63
CA SER A 99 -25.91 3.23 -3.05
C SER A 99 -25.76 3.15 -1.53
N SER A 100 -26.88 3.06 -0.81
CA SER A 100 -26.86 2.84 0.64
C SER A 100 -26.88 1.35 0.96
N ARG A 101 -26.34 1.01 2.13
CA ARG A 101 -26.47 -0.30 2.76
C ARG A 101 -27.06 -0.12 4.17
N PRO A 102 -27.47 -1.22 4.84
CA PRO A 102 -27.94 -1.15 6.23
C PRO A 102 -26.97 -0.37 7.10
N ASP A 103 -27.53 0.58 7.84
CA ASP A 103 -26.77 1.45 8.75
C ASP A 103 -26.04 0.62 9.81
N LEU A 104 -24.91 1.15 10.28
CA LEU A 104 -24.22 0.65 11.46
C LEU A 104 -25.17 0.61 12.66
N PRO A 105 -25.08 -0.42 13.54
CA PRO A 105 -25.90 -0.49 14.74
C PRO A 105 -25.74 0.69 15.72
N MET A 106 -24.63 1.41 15.64
CA MET A 106 -24.39 2.65 16.41
C MET A 106 -23.50 3.63 15.64
N GLY A 107 -23.62 4.92 15.98
CA GLY A 107 -22.78 5.97 15.38
C GLY A 107 -21.35 5.87 15.88
N LEU A 108 -20.40 5.73 14.94
CA LEU A 108 -18.97 5.65 15.23
C LEU A 108 -18.20 6.60 14.31
N HIS A 109 -17.21 7.29 14.87
CA HIS A 109 -16.20 8.05 14.11
C HIS A 109 -14.80 7.58 14.48
N HIS A 110 -13.83 7.78 13.59
CA HIS A 110 -12.44 7.30 13.76
C HIS A 110 -12.35 5.79 14.08
N ALA A 111 -13.33 5.02 13.61
CA ALA A 111 -13.26 3.57 13.65
C ALA A 111 -12.30 3.07 12.57
N GLY A 112 -11.70 1.90 12.79
CA GLY A 112 -10.98 1.21 11.73
C GLY A 112 -11.92 0.29 10.95
N ALA A 113 -11.66 0.14 9.64
CA ALA A 113 -12.37 -0.83 8.81
C ALA A 113 -11.38 -1.70 8.03
N ALA A 114 -11.72 -2.98 7.89
CA ALA A 114 -10.97 -3.92 7.06
C ALA A 114 -11.89 -5.03 6.55
N VAL A 115 -11.44 -5.73 5.52
CA VAL A 115 -12.16 -6.88 4.96
C VAL A 115 -11.44 -8.17 5.32
N LEU A 116 -12.21 -9.15 5.77
CA LEU A 116 -11.74 -10.49 6.10
C LEU A 116 -12.81 -11.50 5.73
N ASP A 117 -12.42 -12.55 5.01
CA ASP A 117 -13.29 -13.67 4.59
C ASP A 117 -14.60 -13.21 3.93
N GLY A 118 -14.51 -12.24 3.01
CA GLY A 118 -15.66 -11.71 2.27
C GLY A 118 -16.64 -10.86 3.09
N ALA A 119 -16.25 -10.48 4.32
CA ALA A 119 -17.04 -9.62 5.18
C ALA A 119 -16.30 -8.33 5.51
N LEU A 120 -17.07 -7.25 5.68
CA LEU A 120 -16.56 -5.97 6.16
C LEU A 120 -16.60 -5.95 7.69
N TYR A 121 -15.50 -5.57 8.32
CA TYR A 121 -15.41 -5.37 9.76
C TYR A 121 -15.21 -3.89 10.07
N VAL A 122 -15.89 -3.41 11.09
CA VAL A 122 -15.72 -2.07 11.70
C VAL A 122 -15.37 -2.29 13.16
N VAL A 123 -14.23 -1.76 13.58
CA VAL A 123 -13.59 -2.08 14.87
C VAL A 123 -13.30 -0.79 15.62
N GLY A 124 -13.74 -0.72 16.87
CA GLY A 124 -13.49 0.39 17.78
C GLY A 124 -14.07 1.72 17.28
N GLY A 125 -13.31 2.79 17.46
CA GLY A 125 -13.74 4.15 17.18
C GLY A 125 -14.23 4.88 18.43
N PHE A 126 -14.84 6.02 18.22
CA PHE A 126 -15.41 6.86 19.26
C PHE A 126 -16.91 7.00 19.07
N THR A 127 -17.61 7.12 20.19
CA THR A 127 -19.02 7.52 20.28
C THR A 127 -19.11 8.93 20.87
N VAL A 128 -20.23 9.60 20.63
CA VAL A 128 -20.55 10.91 21.21
C VAL A 128 -21.46 10.75 22.42
N SER A 129 -21.14 11.41 23.52
CA SER A 129 -22.00 11.59 24.70
C SER A 129 -22.15 13.07 25.04
N ASP A 130 -22.94 13.40 26.06
CA ASP A 130 -23.11 14.78 26.53
C ASP A 130 -21.81 15.39 27.06
N ASP A 131 -20.92 14.56 27.61
CA ASP A 131 -19.68 15.01 28.26
C ASP A 131 -18.47 15.01 27.33
N THR A 132 -18.46 14.18 26.30
CA THR A 132 -17.29 14.04 25.41
C THR A 132 -17.65 13.55 24.01
N LEU A 133 -16.91 14.06 23.01
CA LEU A 133 -16.92 13.54 21.64
C LEU A 133 -15.97 12.34 21.48
N TRP A 134 -15.12 12.07 22.46
CA TRP A 134 -14.01 11.12 22.33
C TRP A 134 -14.19 9.90 23.24
N ASN A 135 -15.42 9.42 23.39
CA ASN A 135 -15.70 8.24 24.22
C ASN A 135 -15.28 6.97 23.47
N PRO A 136 -14.22 6.26 23.90
CA PRO A 136 -13.69 5.11 23.17
C PRO A 136 -14.68 3.94 23.19
N SER A 137 -14.78 3.25 22.05
CA SER A 137 -15.61 2.05 21.88
C SER A 137 -14.74 0.80 21.73
N ASP A 138 -15.22 -0.32 22.27
CA ASP A 138 -14.67 -1.66 22.07
C ASP A 138 -15.48 -2.47 21.04
N ARG A 139 -16.51 -1.87 20.42
CA ARG A 139 -17.45 -2.60 19.58
C ARG A 139 -16.81 -3.06 18.28
N VAL A 140 -17.21 -4.25 17.86
CA VAL A 140 -16.76 -4.87 16.61
C VAL A 140 -17.98 -5.35 15.85
N PHE A 141 -18.21 -4.75 14.68
CA PHE A 141 -19.32 -5.09 13.80
C PHE A 141 -18.82 -5.75 12.53
N ARG A 142 -19.45 -6.86 12.15
CA ARG A 142 -19.21 -7.60 10.91
C ARG A 142 -20.43 -7.51 10.01
N PHE A 143 -20.26 -6.97 8.80
CA PHE A 143 -21.27 -6.94 7.75
C PHE A 143 -20.99 -7.99 6.69
N THR A 144 -22.02 -8.76 6.33
CA THR A 144 -21.95 -9.75 5.24
C THR A 144 -22.83 -9.29 4.09
N PRO A 145 -22.29 -9.06 2.88
CA PRO A 145 -23.10 -8.60 1.74
C PRO A 145 -24.23 -9.55 1.36
N ALA A 146 -24.04 -10.86 1.51
CA ALA A 146 -25.05 -11.86 1.17
C ALA A 146 -26.31 -11.77 2.06
N ASP A 147 -26.12 -11.42 3.33
CA ASP A 147 -27.21 -11.35 4.32
C ASP A 147 -27.78 -9.93 4.47
N GLU A 148 -27.09 -8.92 3.91
CA GLU A 148 -27.33 -7.49 4.16
C GLU A 148 -27.57 -7.20 5.64
N ALA A 149 -26.72 -7.76 6.51
CA ALA A 149 -26.90 -7.66 7.95
C ALA A 149 -25.58 -7.46 8.70
N TRP A 150 -25.66 -6.73 9.80
CA TRP A 150 -24.60 -6.56 10.78
C TRP A 150 -24.73 -7.60 11.90
N THR A 151 -23.60 -8.17 12.28
CA THR A 151 -23.46 -9.04 13.46
C THR A 151 -22.38 -8.48 14.36
N GLU A 152 -22.62 -8.45 15.67
CA GLU A 152 -21.59 -8.09 16.65
C GLU A 152 -20.65 -9.27 16.89
N ARG A 153 -19.37 -8.98 17.08
CA ARG A 153 -18.30 -9.95 17.34
C ARG A 153 -17.67 -9.70 18.71
N ALA A 154 -16.75 -10.57 19.12
CA ALA A 154 -16.04 -10.37 20.37
C ALA A 154 -15.44 -8.97 20.48
N PRO A 155 -15.65 -8.28 21.62
CA PRO A 155 -15.25 -6.89 21.78
C PRO A 155 -13.73 -6.76 21.74
N LEU A 156 -13.26 -5.64 21.19
CA LEU A 156 -11.86 -5.24 21.18
C LEU A 156 -11.36 -5.08 22.63
N PRO A 157 -10.32 -5.81 23.08
CA PRO A 157 -9.96 -5.84 24.50
C PRO A 157 -9.58 -4.46 25.07
N THR A 158 -9.01 -3.58 24.26
CA THR A 158 -8.74 -2.19 24.63
C THR A 158 -9.66 -1.26 23.84
N ALA A 159 -10.72 -0.71 24.47
CA ALA A 159 -11.58 0.29 23.84
C ALA A 159 -10.76 1.49 23.34
N ARG A 160 -10.86 1.86 22.07
CA ARG A 160 -10.09 2.96 21.48
C ARG A 160 -10.62 3.42 20.12
N GLY A 161 -10.39 4.70 19.81
CA GLY A 161 -10.62 5.28 18.48
C GLY A 161 -9.34 5.88 17.89
N GLY A 162 -9.38 6.28 16.62
CA GLY A 162 -8.19 6.73 15.88
C GLY A 162 -7.16 5.61 15.69
N LEU A 163 -7.59 4.35 15.83
CA LEU A 163 -6.81 3.15 15.57
C LEU A 163 -6.74 2.86 14.08
N ALA A 164 -5.72 2.11 13.68
CA ALA A 164 -5.66 1.53 12.34
C ALA A 164 -6.04 0.04 12.38
N VAL A 165 -6.76 -0.41 11.37
CA VAL A 165 -7.22 -1.80 11.26
C VAL A 165 -6.87 -2.34 9.89
N THR A 166 -6.30 -3.54 9.84
CA THR A 166 -5.94 -4.20 8.58
C THR A 166 -6.01 -5.71 8.70
N THR A 167 -5.88 -6.42 7.59
CA THR A 167 -5.96 -7.89 7.54
C THR A 167 -4.61 -8.47 7.14
N LEU A 168 -4.09 -9.39 7.95
CA LEU A 168 -2.85 -10.13 7.69
C LEU A 168 -3.06 -11.61 8.03
N GLN A 169 -2.71 -12.51 7.11
CA GLN A 169 -2.76 -13.96 7.31
C GLN A 169 -4.11 -14.48 7.86
N GLY A 170 -5.22 -13.96 7.31
CA GLY A 170 -6.58 -14.39 7.69
C GLY A 170 -7.05 -13.89 9.07
N LYS A 171 -6.40 -12.87 9.62
CA LYS A 171 -6.74 -12.25 10.91
C LYS A 171 -6.86 -10.74 10.79
N LEU A 172 -7.66 -10.12 11.65
CA LEU A 172 -7.67 -8.65 11.78
C LEU A 172 -6.62 -8.22 12.78
N TYR A 173 -5.93 -7.13 12.49
CA TYR A 173 -4.99 -6.47 13.39
C TYR A 173 -5.52 -5.08 13.72
N ALA A 174 -5.75 -4.81 15.00
CA ALA A 174 -6.12 -3.50 15.52
C ALA A 174 -4.89 -2.85 16.19
N VAL A 175 -4.39 -1.78 15.58
CA VAL A 175 -3.07 -1.20 15.89
C VAL A 175 -3.25 0.17 16.54
N SER A 176 -2.82 0.27 17.80
CA SER A 176 -2.72 1.54 18.56
C SER A 176 -4.04 2.32 18.54
N GLY A 177 -4.02 3.65 18.70
CA GLY A 177 -5.19 4.52 18.77
C GLY A 177 -5.12 5.42 20.00
N TYR A 178 -6.27 5.83 20.53
CA TYR A 178 -6.38 6.56 21.78
C TYR A 178 -7.51 5.97 22.63
N ASP A 179 -7.21 5.61 23.88
CA ASP A 179 -8.07 4.86 24.80
C ASP A 179 -8.90 5.75 25.74
N GLY A 180 -9.00 7.05 25.44
CA GLY A 180 -9.62 8.04 26.32
C GLY A 180 -8.66 8.65 27.35
N GLN A 181 -7.45 8.10 27.51
CA GLN A 181 -6.43 8.60 28.44
C GLN A 181 -5.09 8.84 27.74
N ARG A 182 -4.64 7.89 26.93
CA ARG A 182 -3.34 7.88 26.26
C ARG A 182 -3.40 7.14 24.93
N ASN A 183 -2.29 7.14 24.20
CA ASN A 183 -2.10 6.22 23.09
C ASN A 183 -1.60 4.87 23.64
N PRO A 184 -2.41 3.79 23.59
CA PRO A 184 -1.93 2.47 23.98
C PRO A 184 -0.96 1.93 22.92
N ALA A 185 0.09 1.23 23.36
CA ALA A 185 0.96 0.46 22.47
C ALA A 185 0.30 -0.83 21.93
N ALA A 186 -0.99 -1.03 22.23
CA ALA A 186 -1.69 -2.28 22.00
C ALA A 186 -1.78 -2.62 20.51
N VAL A 187 -1.41 -3.86 20.19
CA VAL A 187 -1.64 -4.50 18.89
C VAL A 187 -2.39 -5.78 19.19
N GLU A 188 -3.64 -5.84 18.77
CA GLU A 188 -4.54 -6.94 19.10
C GLU A 188 -4.99 -7.63 17.81
N VAL A 189 -5.01 -8.96 17.84
CA VAL A 189 -5.22 -9.82 16.69
C VAL A 189 -6.48 -10.63 16.88
N TYR A 190 -7.46 -10.44 16.00
CA TYR A 190 -8.73 -11.14 16.02
C TYR A 190 -8.70 -12.36 15.11
N GLU A 191 -9.08 -13.51 15.67
CA GLU A 191 -9.26 -14.76 14.94
C GLU A 191 -10.74 -15.04 14.70
N PRO A 192 -11.24 -14.94 13.45
CA PRO A 192 -12.67 -15.07 13.15
C PRO A 192 -13.22 -16.46 13.49
N ALA A 193 -12.41 -17.51 13.34
CA ALA A 193 -12.80 -18.89 13.62
C ALA A 193 -13.11 -19.16 15.10
N ARG A 194 -12.50 -18.39 16.01
CA ARG A 194 -12.68 -18.52 17.47
C ARG A 194 -13.49 -17.41 18.09
N ASP A 195 -13.74 -16.34 17.34
CA ASP A 195 -14.32 -15.09 17.87
C ASP A 195 -13.52 -14.57 19.06
N GLN A 196 -12.20 -14.50 18.94
CA GLN A 196 -11.32 -14.15 20.06
C GLN A 196 -10.17 -13.25 19.62
N TRP A 197 -9.78 -12.37 20.54
CA TRP A 197 -8.63 -11.50 20.40
C TRP A 197 -7.44 -12.04 21.18
N THR A 198 -6.25 -11.85 20.64
CA THR A 198 -4.96 -12.13 21.30
C THR A 198 -4.03 -10.92 21.15
N ALA A 199 -3.09 -10.76 22.07
CA ALA A 199 -2.09 -9.69 21.97
C ALA A 199 -0.93 -10.09 21.05
N ALA A 200 -0.48 -9.16 20.21
CA ALA A 200 0.78 -9.23 19.47
C ALA A 200 1.83 -8.31 20.12
N ALA A 201 3.03 -8.27 19.55
CA ALA A 201 4.08 -7.36 20.00
C ALA A 201 3.59 -5.90 19.98
N PRO A 202 3.84 -5.14 21.05
CA PRO A 202 3.37 -3.77 21.15
C PRO A 202 4.02 -2.89 20.08
N LEU A 203 3.26 -1.92 19.58
CA LEU A 203 3.78 -0.90 18.66
C LEU A 203 4.85 -0.08 19.39
N PRO A 204 6.10 0.03 18.89
CA PRO A 204 7.17 0.70 19.63
C PRO A 204 6.92 2.18 19.88
N THR A 205 6.21 2.85 18.96
CA THR A 205 5.82 4.26 19.10
C THR A 205 4.29 4.40 19.16
N PRO A 206 3.66 4.37 20.35
CA PRO A 206 2.20 4.48 20.48
C PRO A 206 1.66 5.79 19.94
N ARG A 207 0.62 5.72 19.08
CA ARG A 207 0.07 6.87 18.35
C ARG A 207 -1.38 6.65 17.89
N ASP A 208 -2.07 7.73 17.58
CA ASP A 208 -3.43 7.73 17.02
C ASP A 208 -3.46 8.37 15.62
N HIS A 209 -4.58 8.20 14.91
CA HIS A 209 -4.84 8.71 13.57
C HIS A 209 -3.74 8.37 12.56
N LEU A 210 -3.19 7.18 12.73
CA LEU A 210 -2.23 6.51 11.87
C LEU A 210 -2.95 5.72 10.77
N ALA A 211 -2.21 5.34 9.73
CA ALA A 211 -2.68 4.36 8.75
C ALA A 211 -2.00 3.00 8.97
N ALA A 212 -2.71 1.90 8.64
CA ALA A 212 -2.11 0.57 8.56
C ALA A 212 -2.47 -0.12 7.25
N VAL A 213 -1.45 -0.72 6.62
CA VAL A 213 -1.60 -1.47 5.37
C VAL A 213 -0.71 -2.72 5.40
N VAL A 214 -1.06 -3.72 4.60
CA VAL A 214 -0.28 -4.94 4.45
C VAL A 214 0.25 -5.04 3.03
N ILE A 215 1.56 -5.30 2.92
CA ILE A 215 2.23 -5.60 1.65
C ILE A 215 3.31 -6.65 1.93
N ASN A 216 3.46 -7.64 1.04
CA ASN A 216 4.44 -8.72 1.18
C ASN A 216 4.41 -9.38 2.57
N GLU A 217 3.20 -9.74 3.02
CA GLU A 217 2.92 -10.36 4.34
C GLU A 217 3.45 -9.57 5.55
N THR A 218 3.70 -8.28 5.37
CA THR A 218 4.22 -7.39 6.42
C THR A 218 3.22 -6.26 6.63
N LEU A 219 2.83 -6.03 7.89
CA LEU A 219 1.97 -4.92 8.26
C LEU A 219 2.82 -3.67 8.48
N TYR A 220 2.42 -2.54 7.90
CA TYR A 220 3.08 -1.24 8.09
C TYR A 220 2.15 -0.31 8.86
N ALA A 221 2.64 0.26 9.96
CA ALA A 221 1.99 1.33 10.72
C ALA A 221 2.66 2.66 10.39
N ILE A 222 1.92 3.60 9.84
CA ILE A 222 2.46 4.78 9.15
C ILE A 222 1.87 6.06 9.75
N GLY A 223 2.73 7.04 10.04
CA GLY A 223 2.33 8.37 10.49
C GLY A 223 1.51 8.34 11.77
N GLY A 224 0.62 9.31 11.92
CA GLY A 224 -0.20 9.49 13.11
C GLY A 224 0.34 10.58 14.02
N ARG A 225 -0.20 10.66 15.22
CA ARG A 225 0.13 11.69 16.21
C ARG A 225 0.10 11.13 17.63
N VAL A 226 0.59 11.92 18.57
CA VAL A 226 0.52 11.60 20.00
C VAL A 226 -0.49 12.48 20.71
N ARG A 227 -1.15 11.93 21.73
CA ARG A 227 -2.05 12.62 22.66
C ARG A 227 -3.23 13.33 21.98
N LEU A 228 -3.75 12.80 20.88
CA LEU A 228 -4.77 13.45 20.04
C LEU A 228 -4.37 14.86 19.53
N ASN A 229 -3.09 15.22 19.58
CA ASN A 229 -2.63 16.56 19.24
C ASN A 229 -2.05 16.59 17.81
N TYR A 230 -2.79 17.15 16.84
CA TYR A 230 -2.35 17.28 15.45
C TYR A 230 -1.20 18.28 15.25
N LEU A 231 -0.77 18.99 16.31
CA LEU A 231 0.49 19.74 16.33
C LEU A 231 1.71 18.83 16.55
N GLU A 232 1.50 17.57 16.95
CA GLU A 232 2.53 16.58 17.26
C GLU A 232 2.43 15.36 16.34
N ASN A 233 2.42 15.66 15.04
CA ASN A 233 2.44 14.64 13.99
C ASN A 233 3.77 13.91 13.93
N LEU A 234 3.68 12.64 13.52
CA LEU A 234 4.82 11.76 13.33
C LEU A 234 4.99 11.46 11.83
N SER A 235 6.24 11.33 11.40
CA SER A 235 6.62 10.74 10.11
C SER A 235 6.93 9.24 10.24
N THR A 236 6.85 8.69 11.45
CA THR A 236 7.31 7.34 11.81
C THR A 236 6.65 6.25 10.96
N VAL A 237 7.47 5.32 10.50
CA VAL A 237 7.04 4.11 9.79
C VAL A 237 7.64 2.89 10.49
N GLU A 238 6.78 1.97 10.90
CA GLU A 238 7.19 0.72 11.55
C GLU A 238 6.53 -0.46 10.85
N ALA A 239 7.30 -1.51 10.62
CA ALA A 239 6.85 -2.72 9.93
C ALA A 239 6.83 -3.91 10.88
N TYR A 240 5.70 -4.60 10.96
CA TYR A 240 5.46 -5.77 11.79
C TYR A 240 5.56 -7.05 10.98
N ASP A 241 6.39 -7.96 11.48
CA ASP A 241 6.52 -9.32 10.98
C ASP A 241 5.74 -10.28 11.90
N ALA A 242 4.67 -10.86 11.38
CA ALA A 242 3.84 -11.81 12.13
C ALA A 242 4.57 -13.12 12.46
N ALA A 243 5.56 -13.52 11.66
CA ALA A 243 6.29 -14.77 11.88
C ALA A 243 7.24 -14.69 13.08
N SER A 244 7.94 -13.55 13.23
CA SER A 244 8.82 -13.30 14.38
C SER A 244 8.15 -12.56 15.53
N ASN A 245 6.93 -12.04 15.32
CA ASN A 245 6.21 -11.20 16.27
C ASN A 245 7.07 -9.98 16.69
N GLN A 246 7.61 -9.27 15.71
CA GLN A 246 8.52 -8.14 15.95
C GLN A 246 8.23 -6.97 15.02
N TRP A 247 8.48 -5.77 15.54
CA TRP A 247 8.45 -4.52 14.78
C TRP A 247 9.86 -4.09 14.41
N ILE A 248 10.00 -3.52 13.22
CA ILE A 248 11.25 -2.97 12.69
C ILE A 248 10.97 -1.57 12.15
N SER A 249 11.77 -0.59 12.58
CA SER A 249 11.69 0.78 12.04
C SER A 249 12.07 0.81 10.55
N LYS A 250 11.37 1.65 9.80
CA LYS A 250 11.57 1.86 8.36
C LYS A 250 11.90 3.32 8.10
N ALA A 251 12.16 3.66 6.83
CA ALA A 251 12.36 5.04 6.43
C ALA A 251 11.10 5.86 6.72
N ASP A 252 11.27 6.95 7.43
CA ASP A 252 10.20 7.87 7.79
C ASP A 252 9.57 8.52 6.55
N MET A 253 8.27 8.85 6.66
CA MET A 253 7.57 9.65 5.66
C MET A 253 8.27 11.00 5.45
N PRO A 254 8.32 11.52 4.20
CA PRO A 254 8.88 12.84 3.93
C PRO A 254 8.16 13.98 4.66
N THR A 255 6.84 13.87 4.85
CA THR A 255 6.06 14.80 5.66
C THR A 255 5.42 14.13 6.89
N PRO A 256 5.64 14.64 8.12
CA PRO A 256 4.94 14.19 9.33
C PRO A 256 3.45 14.55 9.28
N ARG A 257 2.56 13.55 9.35
CA ARG A 257 1.12 13.75 9.14
C ARG A 257 0.29 12.76 9.98
N SER A 258 -0.88 13.20 10.41
CA SER A 258 -1.93 12.38 11.03
C SER A 258 -3.28 12.65 10.35
N GLY A 259 -4.30 11.83 10.64
CA GLY A 259 -5.59 11.91 9.94
C GLY A 259 -5.46 11.54 8.45
N ILE A 260 -4.47 10.70 8.15
CA ILE A 260 -4.07 10.26 6.81
C ILE A 260 -4.87 9.03 6.36
N ALA A 261 -4.90 8.81 5.06
CA ALA A 261 -5.36 7.55 4.48
C ALA A 261 -4.22 6.86 3.72
N ALA A 262 -4.23 5.53 3.67
CA ALA A 262 -3.25 4.78 2.89
C ALA A 262 -3.90 3.64 2.11
N GLY A 263 -3.30 3.28 0.99
CA GLY A 263 -3.72 2.16 0.14
C GLY A 263 -2.53 1.49 -0.55
N VAL A 264 -2.68 0.21 -0.87
CA VAL A 264 -1.63 -0.57 -1.56
C VAL A 264 -2.06 -0.83 -2.99
N LEU A 265 -1.17 -0.53 -3.93
CA LEU A 265 -1.40 -0.80 -5.35
C LEU A 265 -0.07 -1.02 -6.06
N ASN A 266 0.02 -2.05 -6.92
CA ASN A 266 1.20 -2.37 -7.72
C ASN A 266 2.51 -2.48 -6.90
N GLU A 267 2.47 -3.11 -5.72
CA GLU A 267 3.59 -3.25 -4.78
C GLU A 267 4.09 -1.93 -4.15
N TRP A 268 3.29 -0.87 -4.21
CA TRP A 268 3.58 0.40 -3.54
C TRP A 268 2.52 0.68 -2.49
N ILE A 269 2.96 1.21 -1.35
CA ILE A 269 2.08 1.83 -0.37
C ILE A 269 1.95 3.30 -0.77
N TYR A 270 0.74 3.84 -0.83
CA TYR A 270 0.46 5.26 -1.07
C TYR A 270 -0.18 5.87 0.17
N VAL A 271 0.22 7.08 0.53
CA VAL A 271 -0.27 7.84 1.69
C VAL A 271 -0.78 9.21 1.25
N PHE A 272 -2.01 9.51 1.66
CA PHE A 272 -2.79 10.65 1.21
C PHE A 272 -3.24 11.52 2.37
N GLY A 273 -3.26 12.82 2.14
CA GLY A 273 -3.95 13.77 3.02
C GLY A 273 -3.32 13.92 4.39
N GLY A 274 -4.16 14.21 5.38
CA GLY A 274 -3.81 14.50 6.76
C GLY A 274 -3.99 15.96 7.14
N GLU A 275 -3.73 16.27 8.41
CA GLU A 275 -3.81 17.62 8.98
C GLU A 275 -2.60 17.98 9.85
N SER A 276 -2.40 19.28 10.04
CA SER A 276 -1.48 19.90 11.01
C SER A 276 -2.06 21.22 11.51
N GLY A 277 -1.32 21.91 12.39
CA GLY A 277 -1.66 23.26 12.84
C GLY A 277 -1.79 24.31 11.73
N GLU A 278 -1.09 24.09 10.61
CA GLU A 278 -1.05 25.04 9.49
C GLU A 278 -2.13 24.78 8.43
N GLY A 279 -2.85 23.65 8.53
CA GLY A 279 -3.86 23.27 7.54
C GLY A 279 -3.88 21.78 7.23
N THR A 280 -4.64 21.43 6.20
CA THR A 280 -4.70 20.06 5.65
C THR A 280 -3.65 19.86 4.57
N PHE A 281 -3.29 18.60 4.34
CA PHE A 281 -2.29 18.20 3.35
C PHE A 281 -2.97 17.73 2.06
N HIS A 282 -2.39 18.09 0.90
CA HIS A 282 -2.70 17.48 -0.40
C HIS A 282 -1.64 16.47 -0.84
N GLN A 283 -0.68 16.16 0.02
CA GLN A 283 0.48 15.34 -0.29
C GLN A 283 0.04 13.91 -0.58
N ASN A 284 0.56 13.38 -1.70
CA ASN A 284 0.48 12.00 -2.11
C ASN A 284 1.92 11.46 -2.19
N GLU A 285 2.25 10.54 -1.29
CA GLU A 285 3.58 9.99 -1.15
C GLU A 285 3.50 8.48 -1.26
N ARG A 286 4.37 7.86 -2.06
CA ARG A 286 4.45 6.40 -2.16
C ARG A 286 5.72 5.84 -1.57
N TYR A 287 5.62 4.66 -0.99
CA TYR A 287 6.70 3.95 -0.33
C TYR A 287 6.95 2.59 -0.96
N ASN A 288 8.22 2.32 -1.25
CA ASN A 288 8.69 1.02 -1.69
C ASN A 288 9.12 0.20 -0.46
N ALA A 289 8.32 -0.79 -0.09
CA ALA A 289 8.61 -1.68 1.04
C ALA A 289 9.98 -2.38 0.92
N ARG A 290 10.39 -2.68 -0.31
CA ARG A 290 11.59 -3.47 -0.61
C ARG A 290 12.85 -2.61 -0.65
N LEU A 291 12.75 -1.40 -1.21
CA LEU A 291 13.86 -0.44 -1.24
C LEU A 291 13.94 0.41 0.01
N ASN A 292 12.92 0.37 0.88
CA ASN A 292 12.79 1.22 2.05
C ASN A 292 12.92 2.72 1.72
N ARG A 293 12.20 3.18 0.69
CA ARG A 293 12.31 4.55 0.16
C ARG A 293 10.96 5.14 -0.24
N TRP A 294 10.84 6.45 -0.02
CA TRP A 294 9.69 7.26 -0.39
C TRP A 294 9.89 8.00 -1.72
N GLN A 295 8.79 8.28 -2.40
CA GLN A 295 8.73 9.10 -3.61
C GLN A 295 7.47 9.97 -3.58
N MET A 296 7.62 11.23 -4.00
CA MET A 296 6.48 12.12 -4.19
C MET A 296 5.70 11.72 -5.45
N MET A 297 4.38 11.85 -5.38
CA MET A 297 3.45 11.60 -6.49
C MET A 297 2.64 12.87 -6.77
N ALA A 298 1.79 12.84 -7.80
CA ALA A 298 0.91 13.98 -8.10
C ALA A 298 0.03 14.26 -6.87
N PRO A 299 0.01 15.51 -6.35
CA PRO A 299 -0.73 15.84 -5.15
C PRO A 299 -2.24 15.73 -5.38
N MET A 300 -3.00 15.47 -4.32
CA MET A 300 -4.46 15.49 -4.36
C MET A 300 -4.97 16.86 -4.86
N PRO A 301 -6.04 16.91 -5.66
CA PRO A 301 -6.64 18.18 -6.07
C PRO A 301 -7.14 19.01 -4.87
N THR A 302 -7.62 18.33 -3.82
CA THR A 302 -8.10 18.97 -2.60
C THR A 302 -7.35 18.43 -1.38
N ALA A 303 -6.73 19.32 -0.60
CA ALA A 303 -6.12 18.96 0.68
C ALA A 303 -7.20 18.51 1.68
N ARG A 304 -7.03 17.36 2.35
CA ARG A 304 -8.06 16.75 3.21
C ARG A 304 -7.47 15.91 4.35
N HIS A 305 -8.17 15.86 5.49
CA HIS A 305 -7.92 14.95 6.62
C HIS A 305 -9.18 14.14 6.94
N GLY A 306 -9.08 13.13 7.82
CA GLY A 306 -10.22 12.29 8.21
C GLY A 306 -10.84 11.56 7.01
N LEU A 307 -10.03 11.33 5.99
CA LEU A 307 -10.39 10.73 4.71
C LEU A 307 -10.12 9.22 4.74
N GLY A 308 -10.73 8.49 3.82
CA GLY A 308 -10.43 7.07 3.61
C GLY A 308 -9.89 6.78 2.22
N ALA A 309 -9.09 5.72 2.09
CA ALA A 309 -8.54 5.29 0.82
C ALA A 309 -8.81 3.81 0.54
N ALA A 310 -9.08 3.47 -0.71
CA ALA A 310 -9.30 2.10 -1.15
C ALA A 310 -8.74 1.87 -2.55
N ALA A 311 -8.02 0.77 -2.75
CA ALA A 311 -7.52 0.37 -4.07
C ALA A 311 -8.49 -0.59 -4.75
N VAL A 312 -9.00 -0.21 -5.93
CA VAL A 312 -9.91 -1.05 -6.72
C VAL A 312 -9.58 -0.91 -8.21
N ALA A 313 -9.51 -2.04 -8.92
CA ALA A 313 -9.36 -2.10 -10.37
C ALA A 313 -8.22 -1.22 -10.94
N GLY A 314 -7.05 -1.22 -10.29
CA GLY A 314 -5.88 -0.48 -10.76
C GLY A 314 -5.85 1.00 -10.38
N HIS A 315 -6.78 1.47 -9.55
CA HIS A 315 -6.88 2.87 -9.10
C HIS A 315 -6.98 2.94 -7.58
N ILE A 316 -6.66 4.11 -7.02
CA ILE A 316 -6.87 4.39 -5.60
C ILE A 316 -7.90 5.50 -5.46
N TYR A 317 -8.96 5.23 -4.72
CA TYR A 317 -10.04 6.18 -4.45
C TYR A 317 -9.78 6.80 -3.09
N VAL A 318 -9.88 8.13 -3.01
CA VAL A 318 -9.69 8.92 -1.80
C VAL A 318 -10.98 9.69 -1.52
N LEU A 319 -11.70 9.24 -0.50
CA LEU A 319 -13.11 9.55 -0.29
C LEU A 319 -13.32 10.36 1.00
N SER A 320 -14.28 11.28 0.94
CA SER A 320 -14.74 12.09 2.08
C SER A 320 -13.60 12.90 2.72
N GLY A 321 -13.72 13.27 3.99
CA GLY A 321 -12.69 14.02 4.72
C GLY A 321 -12.87 15.53 4.61
N GLY A 322 -12.37 16.24 5.61
CA GLY A 322 -12.51 17.68 5.76
C GLY A 322 -11.39 18.48 5.08
N PRO A 323 -11.68 19.54 4.31
CA PRO A 323 -10.66 20.34 3.63
C PRO A 323 -9.89 21.30 4.55
N GLN A 324 -10.33 21.48 5.80
CA GLN A 324 -9.67 22.31 6.81
C GLN A 324 -9.53 21.50 8.12
N PRO A 325 -8.50 21.74 8.95
CA PRO A 325 -8.37 21.04 10.23
C PRO A 325 -9.61 21.17 11.10
N GLY A 326 -9.89 20.14 11.91
CA GLY A 326 -11.08 20.07 12.74
C GLY A 326 -12.35 19.67 11.98
N GLY A 327 -13.52 20.04 12.50
CA GLY A 327 -14.83 19.55 12.02
C GLY A 327 -15.30 20.12 10.67
N SER A 328 -14.52 19.98 9.61
CA SER A 328 -14.91 20.28 8.23
C SER A 328 -15.25 18.99 7.48
N TYR A 329 -16.08 19.08 6.44
CA TYR A 329 -16.70 17.92 5.78
C TYR A 329 -16.65 18.06 4.27
N SER A 330 -16.58 16.93 3.56
CA SER A 330 -16.75 16.93 2.11
C SER A 330 -17.47 15.69 1.61
N ARG A 331 -17.97 15.79 0.38
CA ARG A 331 -18.54 14.68 -0.40
C ARG A 331 -17.55 14.18 -1.46
N LEU A 332 -16.29 14.58 -1.36
CA LEU A 332 -15.33 14.45 -2.45
C LEU A 332 -14.93 12.98 -2.66
N ASN A 333 -14.85 12.61 -3.93
CA ASN A 333 -14.37 11.33 -4.41
C ASN A 333 -13.30 11.62 -5.46
N GLU A 334 -12.03 11.55 -5.06
CA GLU A 334 -10.89 11.82 -5.93
C GLU A 334 -10.17 10.50 -6.19
N ILE A 335 -9.88 10.23 -7.44
CA ILE A 335 -9.39 8.94 -7.93
C ILE A 335 -7.96 9.15 -8.42
N PHE A 336 -6.99 8.57 -7.74
CA PHE A 336 -5.62 8.57 -8.16
C PHE A 336 -5.35 7.41 -9.12
N ILE A 337 -4.86 7.77 -10.30
CA ILE A 337 -4.33 6.85 -11.29
C ILE A 337 -2.81 6.93 -11.18
N PRO A 338 -2.14 5.94 -10.56
CA PRO A 338 -0.69 5.94 -10.48
C PRO A 338 -0.09 5.97 -11.89
N PRO A 339 1.16 6.45 -12.04
CA PRO A 339 1.82 6.37 -13.33
C PRO A 339 1.77 4.90 -13.76
N SER A 340 1.43 4.69 -15.04
CA SER A 340 1.60 3.37 -15.61
C SER A 340 3.02 2.93 -15.26
N PRO A 341 3.23 1.70 -14.76
CA PRO A 341 4.59 1.19 -14.74
C PRO A 341 5.16 1.39 -16.16
N PRO A 342 6.49 1.62 -16.30
CA PRO A 342 7.11 1.85 -17.61
C PRO A 342 6.49 0.88 -18.61
N ARG A 343 6.20 1.37 -19.83
CA ARG A 343 5.30 0.83 -20.90
C ARG A 343 5.45 -0.67 -21.25
N SER A 344 6.32 -1.31 -20.53
CA SER A 344 7.02 -2.55 -20.62
C SER A 344 6.58 -3.56 -19.53
N MET A 345 5.92 -3.10 -18.46
CA MET A 345 5.03 -3.89 -17.60
C MET A 345 3.59 -3.90 -18.11
N ARG A 346 3.28 -3.27 -19.27
CA ARG A 346 1.97 -3.41 -19.91
C ARG A 346 1.79 -4.87 -20.28
N SER A 347 1.02 -5.58 -19.48
CA SER A 347 0.53 -6.88 -19.87
C SER A 347 -0.45 -6.70 -21.05
N GLY A 348 0.04 -6.86 -22.28
CA GLY A 348 -0.47 -8.04 -22.98
C GLY A 348 -0.03 -9.24 -22.14
N ARG A 349 -0.92 -10.17 -21.81
CA ARG A 349 -0.62 -11.36 -20.98
C ARG A 349 0.87 -11.73 -21.11
N THR A 350 1.62 -11.68 -20.01
CA THR A 350 3.04 -12.08 -19.99
C THR A 350 3.15 -13.36 -20.83
N PRO A 351 3.91 -13.35 -21.94
CA PRO A 351 3.89 -14.46 -22.87
C PRO A 351 4.12 -15.76 -22.10
N ALA A 352 3.37 -16.81 -22.43
CA ALA A 352 3.51 -18.11 -21.74
C ALA A 352 4.98 -18.57 -21.73
N ALA A 353 5.73 -18.22 -22.79
CA ALA A 353 7.15 -18.48 -22.89
C ALA A 353 8.01 -17.77 -21.81
N HIS A 354 7.69 -16.53 -21.45
CA HIS A 354 8.38 -15.77 -20.39
C HIS A 354 8.09 -16.34 -18.99
N ILE A 355 6.89 -16.89 -18.77
CA ILE A 355 6.56 -17.57 -17.52
C ILE A 355 7.29 -18.92 -17.47
N GLY A 356 7.24 -19.66 -18.58
CA GLY A 356 7.85 -20.97 -18.69
C GLY A 356 9.37 -20.97 -18.54
N SER A 357 10.06 -19.89 -18.94
CA SER A 357 11.50 -19.74 -18.69
C SER A 357 11.83 -19.57 -17.21
N ILE A 358 11.10 -18.72 -16.48
CA ILE A 358 11.28 -18.56 -15.03
C ILE A 358 11.02 -19.88 -14.31
N MET A 359 9.92 -20.56 -14.64
CA MET A 359 9.61 -21.87 -14.05
C MET A 359 10.68 -22.91 -14.35
N ALA A 360 11.22 -22.94 -15.58
CA ALA A 360 12.31 -23.85 -15.93
C ALA A 360 13.60 -23.56 -15.16
N LEU A 361 13.93 -22.29 -14.91
CA LEU A 361 15.07 -21.91 -14.06
C LEU A 361 14.86 -22.40 -12.62
N LEU A 362 13.69 -22.14 -12.04
CA LEU A 362 13.37 -22.57 -10.67
C LEU A 362 13.39 -24.10 -10.54
N ALA A 363 12.85 -24.83 -11.51
CA ALA A 363 12.91 -26.29 -11.56
C ALA A 363 14.35 -26.81 -11.68
N THR A 364 15.19 -26.13 -12.48
CA THR A 364 16.62 -26.43 -12.59
C THR A 364 17.35 -26.22 -11.25
N PHE A 365 17.05 -25.13 -10.54
CA PHE A 365 17.62 -24.85 -9.22
C PHE A 365 17.13 -25.85 -8.17
N HIS A 366 15.87 -26.29 -8.27
CA HIS A 366 15.32 -27.32 -7.40
C HIS A 366 16.03 -28.66 -7.60
N GLU A 367 16.18 -29.12 -8.85
CA GLU A 367 16.92 -30.34 -9.18
C GLU A 367 18.38 -30.30 -8.71
N ALA A 368 18.99 -29.11 -8.72
CA ALA A 368 20.34 -28.89 -8.21
C ALA A 368 20.44 -28.83 -6.68
N GLY A 369 19.33 -28.81 -5.93
CA GLY A 369 19.35 -28.55 -4.48
C GLY A 369 19.80 -27.11 -4.11
N ALA A 370 19.67 -26.18 -5.05
CA ALA A 370 20.06 -24.78 -4.89
C ALA A 370 18.89 -23.87 -4.54
N LEU A 371 17.65 -24.31 -4.77
CA LEU A 371 16.45 -23.54 -4.46
C LEU A 371 16.26 -23.44 -2.93
N PRO A 372 15.97 -22.24 -2.39
CA PRO A 372 15.53 -22.08 -1.01
C PRO A 372 14.18 -22.82 -0.75
N PRO A 373 13.81 -23.07 0.51
CA PRO A 373 12.53 -23.69 0.84
C PRO A 373 11.35 -22.92 0.22
N GLY A 374 10.40 -23.63 -0.39
CA GLY A 374 9.36 -23.06 -1.29
C GLY A 374 8.32 -22.14 -0.66
N SER A 375 8.49 -21.75 0.60
CA SER A 375 7.65 -20.78 1.32
C SER A 375 8.50 -19.81 2.16
N SER A 376 9.78 -19.68 1.84
CA SER A 376 10.71 -18.79 2.55
C SER A 376 10.79 -17.44 1.87
N ARG A 377 11.10 -16.39 2.64
CA ARG A 377 11.33 -15.03 2.12
C ARG A 377 12.41 -15.00 1.03
N GLU A 378 13.38 -15.91 1.13
CA GLU A 378 14.43 -16.06 0.14
C GLU A 378 13.91 -16.62 -1.19
N ALA A 379 12.94 -17.54 -1.16
CA ALA A 379 12.29 -18.03 -2.38
C ALA A 379 11.53 -16.90 -3.09
N ASP A 380 10.75 -16.12 -2.35
CA ASP A 380 10.02 -14.98 -2.91
C ASP A 380 10.98 -13.92 -3.47
N ARG A 381 12.06 -13.63 -2.73
CA ARG A 381 13.13 -12.72 -3.17
C ARG A 381 13.76 -13.18 -4.48
N LEU A 382 14.07 -14.46 -4.63
CA LEU A 382 14.65 -15.03 -5.86
C LEU A 382 13.69 -14.90 -7.05
N ILE A 383 12.43 -15.31 -6.85
CA ILE A 383 11.40 -15.27 -7.90
C ILE A 383 11.19 -13.83 -8.37
N HIS A 384 11.04 -12.90 -7.43
CA HIS A 384 10.89 -11.48 -7.69
C HIS A 384 12.08 -10.92 -8.48
N ALA A 385 13.31 -11.18 -8.02
CA ALA A 385 14.52 -10.73 -8.68
C ALA A 385 14.61 -11.25 -10.13
N LEU A 386 14.32 -12.53 -10.37
CA LEU A 386 14.34 -13.12 -11.70
C LEU A 386 13.30 -12.46 -12.63
N ILE A 387 12.07 -12.26 -12.17
CA ILE A 387 10.97 -11.66 -12.94
C ILE A 387 11.27 -10.20 -13.26
N GLN A 388 11.69 -9.43 -12.27
CA GLN A 388 11.91 -7.99 -12.43
C GLN A 388 13.19 -7.69 -13.22
N SER A 389 14.27 -8.45 -13.02
CA SER A 389 15.45 -8.33 -13.87
C SER A 389 15.15 -8.77 -15.30
N GLN A 390 14.37 -9.85 -15.52
CA GLN A 390 13.92 -10.20 -16.87
C GLN A 390 13.19 -9.04 -17.52
N SER A 391 12.28 -8.43 -16.75
CA SER A 391 11.55 -7.25 -17.19
C SER A 391 12.52 -6.15 -17.55
N LEU A 392 13.43 -5.72 -16.66
CA LEU A 392 14.45 -4.70 -16.94
C LEU A 392 15.14 -4.90 -18.30
N PHE A 393 15.67 -6.10 -18.56
CA PHE A 393 16.42 -6.39 -19.78
C PHE A 393 15.57 -6.53 -21.05
N LEU A 394 14.30 -6.93 -20.94
CA LEU A 394 13.39 -7.00 -22.09
C LEU A 394 12.91 -5.61 -22.54
N ASN A 395 12.82 -4.71 -21.59
CA ASN A 395 11.89 -3.61 -21.66
C ASN A 395 12.52 -2.23 -21.57
N ASN A 396 13.65 -2.14 -20.90
CA ASN A 396 14.36 -0.90 -20.72
C ASN A 396 15.16 -0.58 -21.99
N ARG A 397 14.97 0.63 -22.50
CA ARG A 397 15.66 1.11 -23.70
C ARG A 397 16.92 1.92 -23.40
N ASP A 398 17.26 2.05 -22.11
CA ASP A 398 18.49 2.70 -21.71
C ASP A 398 19.70 1.97 -22.32
N PRO A 399 20.62 2.68 -23.01
CA PRO A 399 21.80 2.08 -23.61
C PRO A 399 22.60 1.23 -22.62
N VAL A 400 22.72 1.64 -21.35
CA VAL A 400 23.51 0.90 -20.35
C VAL A 400 22.98 -0.52 -20.14
N VAL A 401 21.65 -0.70 -20.11
CA VAL A 401 21.02 -2.02 -19.93
C VAL A 401 21.22 -2.90 -21.16
N ARG A 402 21.14 -2.33 -22.36
CA ARG A 402 21.39 -3.08 -23.60
C ARG A 402 22.85 -3.46 -23.74
N ASP A 403 23.75 -2.52 -23.47
CA ASP A 403 25.18 -2.68 -23.66
C ASP A 403 25.75 -3.72 -22.71
N ILE A 404 25.34 -3.72 -21.44
CA ILE A 404 25.79 -4.75 -20.49
C ILE A 404 25.29 -6.14 -20.89
N PHE A 405 24.03 -6.26 -21.35
CA PHE A 405 23.47 -7.55 -21.76
C PHE A 405 24.13 -8.11 -23.02
N VAL A 406 24.34 -7.26 -24.03
CA VAL A 406 25.00 -7.65 -25.28
C VAL A 406 26.48 -7.95 -25.05
N SER A 407 27.17 -7.18 -24.19
CA SER A 407 28.56 -7.42 -23.83
C SER A 407 28.71 -8.76 -23.10
N ALA A 408 27.87 -9.03 -22.10
CA ALA A 408 27.85 -10.30 -21.37
C ALA A 408 27.71 -11.51 -22.31
N LEU A 409 26.76 -11.45 -23.25
CA LEU A 409 26.56 -12.51 -24.24
C LEU A 409 27.76 -12.64 -25.20
N SER A 410 28.35 -11.53 -25.62
CA SER A 410 29.45 -11.49 -26.57
C SER A 410 30.74 -12.02 -25.95
N ASP A 411 31.04 -11.64 -24.72
CA ASP A 411 32.22 -12.10 -23.98
C ASP A 411 32.19 -13.61 -23.77
N LYS A 412 31.02 -14.17 -23.49
CA LYS A 412 30.88 -15.61 -23.19
C LYS A 412 30.73 -16.50 -24.42
N PHE A 413 30.00 -16.03 -25.45
CA PHE A 413 29.60 -16.87 -26.58
C PHE A 413 30.07 -16.38 -27.95
N GLY A 414 30.72 -15.21 -28.00
CA GLY A 414 31.10 -14.54 -29.24
C GLY A 414 29.93 -13.83 -29.93
N ALA A 415 30.25 -12.80 -30.73
CA ALA A 415 29.28 -11.87 -31.30
C ALA A 415 28.14 -12.54 -32.10
N LYS A 416 28.43 -13.59 -32.88
CA LYS A 416 27.43 -14.28 -33.71
C LYS A 416 26.36 -14.98 -32.85
N LYS A 417 26.78 -15.71 -31.82
CA LYS A 417 25.86 -16.40 -30.92
C LYS A 417 25.16 -15.42 -29.98
N ALA A 418 25.84 -14.34 -29.58
CA ALA A 418 25.25 -13.26 -28.80
C ALA A 418 24.04 -12.64 -29.51
N ALA A 419 24.15 -12.30 -30.80
CA ALA A 419 23.03 -11.78 -31.57
C ALA A 419 21.83 -12.73 -31.62
N THR A 420 22.09 -14.04 -31.74
CA THR A 420 21.03 -15.07 -31.74
C THR A 420 20.35 -15.16 -30.36
N LEU A 421 21.14 -15.15 -29.28
CA LEU A 421 20.62 -15.22 -27.92
C LEU A 421 19.85 -13.95 -27.51
N SER A 422 20.29 -12.76 -27.94
CA SER A 422 19.54 -11.52 -27.71
C SER A 422 18.18 -11.52 -28.41
N GLN A 423 18.10 -12.06 -29.63
CA GLN A 423 16.82 -12.21 -30.34
C GLN A 423 15.91 -13.23 -29.66
N ALA A 424 16.45 -14.38 -29.26
CA ALA A 424 15.69 -15.40 -28.53
C ALA A 424 15.18 -14.87 -27.19
N PHE A 425 16.00 -14.12 -26.45
CA PHE A 425 15.64 -13.53 -25.17
C PHE A 425 14.38 -12.65 -25.28
N ALA A 426 14.24 -11.85 -26.34
CA ALA A 426 13.07 -11.01 -26.56
C ALA A 426 11.75 -11.80 -26.74
N VAL A 427 11.82 -13.09 -27.08
CA VAL A 427 10.67 -13.97 -27.31
C VAL A 427 10.42 -14.90 -26.12
N THR A 428 11.47 -15.44 -25.52
CA THR A 428 11.37 -16.49 -24.50
C THR A 428 11.66 -16.00 -23.09
N GLY A 429 12.13 -14.77 -22.91
CA GLY A 429 12.72 -14.34 -21.66
C GLY A 429 14.01 -15.10 -21.37
N TRP A 430 14.32 -15.32 -20.09
CA TRP A 430 15.55 -15.97 -19.68
C TRP A 430 15.73 -17.36 -20.29
N THR A 431 16.95 -17.64 -20.72
CA THR A 431 17.49 -18.99 -20.90
C THR A 431 18.61 -19.20 -19.88
N SER A 432 18.99 -20.46 -19.65
CA SER A 432 20.16 -20.75 -18.84
C SER A 432 21.44 -20.09 -19.38
N GLU A 433 21.59 -19.98 -20.70
CA GLU A 433 22.74 -19.33 -21.35
C GLU A 433 22.73 -17.82 -21.16
N THR A 434 21.59 -17.16 -21.37
CA THR A 434 21.49 -15.70 -21.21
C THR A 434 21.68 -15.30 -19.75
N LEU A 435 21.14 -16.09 -18.81
CA LEU A 435 21.33 -15.83 -17.39
C LEU A 435 22.77 -16.10 -16.98
N GLU A 436 23.38 -17.20 -17.42
CA GLU A 436 24.78 -17.50 -17.12
C GLU A 436 25.73 -16.43 -17.65
N ALA A 437 25.52 -15.97 -18.89
CA ALA A 437 26.32 -14.90 -19.47
C ALA A 437 26.29 -13.64 -18.61
N LEU A 438 25.10 -13.22 -18.21
CA LEU A 438 24.96 -12.02 -17.39
C LEU A 438 25.53 -12.20 -15.99
N VAL A 439 25.25 -13.34 -15.32
CA VAL A 439 25.81 -13.68 -14.00
C VAL A 439 27.34 -13.69 -14.03
N ASP A 440 27.96 -14.32 -15.02
CA ASP A 440 29.43 -14.37 -15.10
C ASP A 440 30.05 -13.01 -15.46
N HIS A 441 29.33 -12.16 -16.21
CA HIS A 441 29.79 -10.82 -16.57
C HIS A 441 29.71 -9.85 -15.38
N THR A 442 28.71 -9.99 -14.50
CA THR A 442 28.51 -9.10 -13.34
C THR A 442 29.08 -9.64 -12.04
N ALA A 443 29.38 -10.93 -11.91
CA ALA A 443 30.02 -11.47 -10.71
C ALA A 443 31.36 -10.77 -10.33
N PRO A 444 32.22 -10.36 -11.28
CA PRO A 444 33.46 -9.63 -10.94
C PRO A 444 33.25 -8.14 -10.60
N ARG A 445 32.09 -7.57 -10.94
CA ARG A 445 31.75 -6.14 -10.77
C ARG A 445 30.26 -6.04 -10.45
N ALA A 446 29.95 -5.80 -9.18
CA ALA A 446 28.57 -5.81 -8.73
C ALA A 446 27.74 -4.83 -9.54
N MET A 447 26.50 -5.16 -9.87
CA MET A 447 25.62 -4.23 -10.61
C MET A 447 25.43 -2.87 -9.89
N GLY A 448 25.72 -2.80 -8.58
CA GLY A 448 25.71 -1.57 -7.80
C GLY A 448 26.93 -0.65 -8.01
N ASP A 449 28.00 -1.14 -8.64
CA ASP A 449 29.22 -0.36 -8.92
C ASP A 449 29.00 0.64 -10.08
N GLU A 450 27.95 0.43 -10.88
CA GLU A 450 27.50 1.38 -11.91
C GLU A 450 26.22 2.10 -11.39
N PRO A 451 26.30 3.40 -11.04
CA PRO A 451 25.19 4.12 -10.40
C PRO A 451 23.92 4.25 -11.24
N ARG A 452 24.04 4.35 -12.57
CA ARG A 452 22.91 4.42 -13.50
C ARG A 452 22.18 3.07 -13.56
N LEU A 453 22.89 1.96 -13.69
CA LEU A 453 22.32 0.61 -13.65
C LEU A 453 21.69 0.33 -12.29
N GLU A 454 22.31 0.77 -11.19
CA GLU A 454 21.71 0.65 -9.86
C GLU A 454 20.37 1.38 -9.77
N ASN A 455 20.27 2.60 -10.33
CA ASN A 455 19.02 3.35 -10.37
C ASN A 455 17.98 2.67 -11.27
N LEU A 456 18.38 2.13 -12.43
CA LEU A 456 17.47 1.41 -13.32
C LEU A 456 16.98 0.09 -12.71
N LEU A 457 17.80 -0.64 -11.94
CA LEU A 457 17.36 -1.79 -11.16
C LEU A 457 16.29 -1.37 -10.16
N ARG A 458 16.51 -0.26 -9.43
CA ARG A 458 15.55 0.26 -8.46
C ARG A 458 14.21 0.65 -9.09
N GLU A 459 14.21 1.19 -10.32
CA GLU A 459 12.98 1.47 -11.08
C GLU A 459 12.13 0.21 -11.34
N TYR A 460 12.79 -0.95 -11.48
CA TYR A 460 12.15 -2.24 -11.68
C TYR A 460 11.93 -3.01 -10.38
N ASN A 461 12.01 -2.35 -9.22
CA ASN A 461 11.96 -3.06 -7.95
C ASN A 461 13.01 -4.19 -7.90
N VAL A 462 14.29 -3.91 -8.20
CA VAL A 462 15.44 -4.81 -7.95
C VAL A 462 16.56 -4.03 -7.24
N THR A 463 17.28 -4.64 -6.30
CA THR A 463 18.51 -4.07 -5.72
C THR A 463 19.72 -4.84 -6.22
N ALA A 464 20.92 -4.25 -6.12
CA ALA A 464 22.16 -4.96 -6.38
C ALA A 464 22.30 -6.24 -5.54
N ALA A 465 21.81 -6.22 -4.29
CA ALA A 465 21.80 -7.40 -3.42
C ALA A 465 20.83 -8.49 -3.87
N ASP A 466 19.69 -8.13 -4.46
CA ASP A 466 18.75 -9.10 -5.05
C ASP A 466 19.36 -9.78 -6.27
N TRP A 467 20.04 -9.01 -7.12
CA TRP A 467 20.77 -9.55 -8.26
C TRP A 467 21.92 -10.46 -7.80
N ALA A 468 22.72 -10.04 -6.81
CA ALA A 468 23.76 -10.87 -6.23
C ALA A 468 23.22 -12.20 -5.66
N TYR A 469 21.98 -12.20 -5.16
CA TYR A 469 21.33 -13.43 -4.72
C TYR A 469 20.98 -14.37 -5.90
N VAL A 470 20.53 -13.82 -7.04
CA VAL A 470 20.36 -14.59 -8.28
C VAL A 470 21.69 -15.20 -8.74
N GLU A 471 22.77 -14.42 -8.73
CA GLU A 471 24.12 -14.89 -9.07
C GLU A 471 24.55 -16.06 -8.18
N GLN A 472 24.37 -15.92 -6.86
CA GLN A 472 24.71 -16.95 -5.88
C GLN A 472 23.93 -18.26 -6.11
N VAL A 473 22.60 -18.18 -6.30
CA VAL A 473 21.76 -19.35 -6.52
C VAL A 473 22.11 -20.03 -7.84
N PHE A 474 22.32 -19.26 -8.91
CA PHE A 474 22.70 -19.80 -10.20
C PHE A 474 24.08 -20.49 -10.14
N ALA A 475 25.08 -19.84 -9.55
CA ALA A 475 26.42 -20.41 -9.39
C ALA A 475 26.40 -21.70 -8.56
N LYS A 476 25.63 -21.73 -7.46
CA LYS A 476 25.41 -22.94 -6.66
C LYS A 476 24.77 -24.05 -7.49
N ALA A 477 23.69 -23.75 -8.21
CA ALA A 477 23.00 -24.73 -9.05
C ALA A 477 23.93 -25.33 -10.12
N ARG A 478 24.70 -24.47 -10.81
CA ARG A 478 25.70 -24.88 -11.80
C ARG A 478 26.75 -25.81 -11.19
N GLY A 479 27.27 -25.47 -10.01
CA GLY A 479 28.26 -26.28 -9.30
C GLY A 479 27.73 -27.64 -8.84
N GLU A 480 26.52 -27.68 -8.26
CA GLU A 480 25.91 -28.93 -7.78
C GLU A 480 25.53 -29.86 -8.93
N LEU A 481 24.99 -29.35 -10.03
CA LEU A 481 24.71 -30.17 -11.22
C LEU A 481 26.00 -30.74 -11.82
N LEU A 482 27.09 -29.95 -11.84
CA LEU A 482 28.37 -30.44 -12.33
C LEU A 482 28.92 -31.59 -11.47
N LYS A 483 28.79 -31.52 -10.14
CA LYS A 483 29.13 -32.62 -9.22
C LYS A 483 28.30 -33.88 -9.49
N GLN A 484 27.06 -33.72 -9.97
CA GLN A 484 26.18 -34.82 -10.39
C GLN A 484 26.46 -35.31 -11.82
N GLY A 485 27.47 -34.79 -12.52
CA GLY A 485 27.77 -35.12 -13.91
C GLY A 485 26.76 -34.55 -14.93
N LYS A 486 25.95 -33.58 -14.52
CA LYS A 486 24.94 -32.91 -15.35
C LYS A 486 25.41 -31.51 -15.77
N HIS A 487 25.01 -31.09 -16.97
CA HIS A 487 25.26 -29.72 -17.45
C HIS A 487 24.02 -28.85 -17.25
N VAL A 488 24.16 -27.66 -16.65
CA VAL A 488 23.04 -26.78 -16.31
C VAL A 488 22.11 -26.49 -17.49
N HIS A 489 22.66 -26.18 -18.67
CA HIS A 489 21.85 -25.95 -19.89
C HIS A 489 21.05 -27.18 -20.35
N ARG A 490 21.58 -28.40 -20.18
CA ARG A 490 20.85 -29.61 -20.56
C ARG A 490 19.68 -29.86 -19.61
N VAL A 491 19.91 -29.64 -18.32
CA VAL A 491 18.86 -29.75 -17.30
C VAL A 491 17.79 -28.68 -17.55
N PHE A 492 18.18 -27.43 -17.74
CA PHE A 492 17.25 -26.35 -18.09
C PHE A 492 16.45 -26.65 -19.34
N ALA A 493 17.07 -27.13 -20.43
CA ALA A 493 16.37 -27.48 -21.66
C ALA A 493 15.33 -28.61 -21.43
N ALA A 494 15.68 -29.62 -20.63
CA ALA A 494 14.75 -30.69 -20.26
C ALA A 494 13.56 -30.17 -19.44
N GLN A 495 13.82 -29.33 -18.45
CA GLN A 495 12.76 -28.68 -17.65
C GLN A 495 11.90 -27.76 -18.53
N ARG A 496 12.51 -26.98 -19.43
CA ARG A 496 11.81 -26.02 -20.28
C ARG A 496 10.82 -26.66 -21.24
N ALA A 497 11.06 -27.90 -21.67
CA ALA A 497 10.21 -28.64 -22.59
C ALA A 497 8.81 -28.95 -22.02
N SER A 498 8.67 -29.04 -20.69
CA SER A 498 7.38 -29.27 -20.01
C SER A 498 6.70 -27.99 -19.51
N MET A 499 7.31 -26.82 -19.73
CA MET A 499 6.83 -25.54 -19.22
C MET A 499 5.94 -24.78 -20.23
N PRO A 500 5.07 -23.86 -19.77
CA PRO A 500 4.25 -23.03 -20.64
C PRO A 500 5.04 -22.35 -21.77
N GLY A 501 4.44 -22.29 -22.96
CA GLY A 501 5.08 -21.69 -24.14
C GLY A 501 6.32 -22.43 -24.64
N ALA A 502 6.50 -23.72 -24.31
CA ALA A 502 7.55 -24.56 -24.91
C ALA A 502 7.39 -24.60 -26.45
N GLY A 503 8.51 -24.48 -27.18
CA GLY A 503 8.53 -24.50 -28.65
C GLY A 503 8.32 -23.13 -29.34
N GLN A 504 7.98 -22.06 -28.60
CA GLN A 504 7.98 -20.70 -29.15
C GLN A 504 9.40 -20.12 -29.09
N GLY A 505 9.97 -19.74 -30.25
CA GLY A 505 11.26 -19.03 -30.32
C GLY A 505 12.53 -19.90 -30.35
N MET A 506 12.44 -21.21 -30.61
CA MET A 506 13.63 -21.97 -31.04
C MET A 506 13.85 -21.71 -32.55
N PRO A 507 15.04 -21.26 -32.98
CA PRO A 507 15.42 -21.30 -34.39
C PRO A 507 15.55 -22.73 -34.92
#